data_AF-A0A847LCQ4-F1
#
_entry.id   AF-A0A847LCQ4-F1
#
_cell.length_a   1.000
_cell.length_b   1.000
_cell.length_c   1.000
_cell.angle_alpha   90.00
_cell.angle_beta   90.00
_cell.angle_gamma   90.00
#
_symmetry.space_group_name_H-M   'P 1'
#
loop_
_entity.id
_entity.type
_entity.pdbx_description
1 polymer ?
#
loop_
_entity_poly.entity_id
_entity_poly.type
_entity_poly.pdbx_seq_one_letter_code
_entity_poly.pdbx_strand_id
1 'polypeptide(L)'
;MNAFVPAPRPGDKLRAIFLLGMGSNFFTLAGAVIGIIVLGKTEWVEGFWPQAFLAACLSPTFMGDAVNAYVLGRIRLEGEKGWDDVQITAAGRAVLVGWYRLWRTLSFLSAAALGGILLTSLAPDPMAVGRPFRVLFPLLFVAHAGRCLHSLGAYVAPVLPRFGGRALLWRAAGAGVFFAGWLKWLYAGATGPFSAWGFLGHGTAYFLLCAYLQPLPSKFSVLAPAARGPDLGVTRLDEGLENAAERLAIQEATAWWKGEGGFVSLGFLRLPLLELPLFQATGEALLSPDRTSLLLVLISEVRPRVHRALYSPIGERVVVTTDFGAPDARFPDEILYETRPVDERPPALLARHEARTAGRQRVEDPPWPWLEAMVIVVLQFLARKHPQPAAGLGDAAAPAAPEAASEDGPGGPAA
;
A
#
# COMPACT_ATOMS: atom_id res chain seq x y z
N MET A 1 30.96 15.72 8.85
CA MET A 1 30.04 16.73 8.27
C MET A 1 28.68 16.08 8.10
N ASN A 2 27.75 16.34 9.02
CA ASN A 2 26.39 15.82 8.96
C ASN A 2 25.61 16.69 7.99
N ALA A 3 25.42 16.22 6.76
CA ALA A 3 24.52 16.86 5.82
C ALA A 3 23.13 16.89 6.46
N PHE A 4 22.60 18.10 6.66
CA PHE A 4 21.19 18.33 7.00
C PHE A 4 20.33 17.57 5.99
N VAL A 5 19.76 16.44 6.40
CA VAL A 5 18.67 15.81 5.67
C VAL A 5 17.47 16.73 5.85
N PRO A 6 16.99 17.42 4.81
CA PRO A 6 15.85 18.31 4.95
C PRO A 6 14.65 17.50 5.46
N ALA A 7 13.95 18.06 6.45
CA ALA A 7 12.77 17.43 7.03
C ALA A 7 11.75 17.10 5.92
N PRO A 8 11.20 15.88 5.88
CA PRO A 8 10.25 15.47 4.85
C PRO A 8 9.02 16.38 4.87
N ARG A 9 8.66 16.92 3.70
CA ARG A 9 7.51 17.81 3.52
C ARG A 9 6.22 16.99 3.35
N PRO A 10 5.05 17.54 3.73
CA PRO A 10 3.77 16.91 3.46
C PRO A 10 3.62 16.58 1.97
N GLY A 11 3.24 15.34 1.64
CA GLY A 11 3.09 14.87 0.26
C GLY A 11 4.34 14.22 -0.36
N ASP A 12 5.52 14.29 0.27
CA ASP A 12 6.74 13.66 -0.26
C ASP A 12 6.59 12.15 -0.44
N LYS A 13 5.83 11.49 0.44
CA LYS A 13 5.50 10.06 0.35
C LYS A 13 4.63 9.75 -0.86
N LEU A 14 3.53 10.49 -1.03
CA LEU A 14 2.61 10.30 -2.16
C LEU A 14 3.28 10.65 -3.49
N ARG A 15 4.08 11.73 -3.52
CA ARG A 15 4.89 12.12 -4.67
C ARG A 15 5.93 11.06 -5.01
N ALA A 16 6.64 10.51 -4.02
CA ALA A 16 7.62 9.46 -4.25
C ALA A 16 6.98 8.15 -4.75
N ILE A 17 5.81 7.78 -4.21
CA ILE A 17 5.02 6.64 -4.70
C ILE A 17 4.55 6.87 -6.13
N PHE A 18 4.02 8.06 -6.42
CA PHE A 18 3.52 8.42 -7.74
C PHE A 18 4.66 8.44 -8.78
N LEU A 19 5.79 9.07 -8.44
CA LEU A 19 7.00 9.06 -9.28
C LEU A 19 7.53 7.64 -9.50
N LEU A 20 7.50 6.79 -8.46
CA LEU A 20 7.87 5.39 -8.57
C LEU A 20 6.90 4.64 -9.51
N GLY A 21 5.60 4.89 -9.42
CA GLY A 21 4.58 4.33 -10.31
C GLY A 21 4.80 4.74 -11.77
N MET A 22 5.05 6.02 -12.03
CA MET A 22 5.39 6.51 -13.37
C MET A 22 6.71 5.91 -13.89
N GLY A 23 7.75 5.88 -13.05
CA GLY A 23 9.05 5.31 -13.39
C GLY A 23 8.99 3.81 -13.67
N SER A 24 8.12 3.08 -12.96
CA SER A 24 7.90 1.65 -13.20
C SER A 24 7.23 1.40 -14.54
N ASN A 25 6.32 2.28 -14.98
CA ASN A 25 5.65 2.21 -16.28
C ASN A 25 6.50 2.73 -17.45
N PHE A 26 7.63 3.39 -17.20
CA PHE A 26 8.54 3.82 -18.27
C PHE A 26 9.01 2.63 -19.13
N PHE A 27 9.19 1.45 -18.52
CA PHE A 27 9.55 0.23 -19.25
C PHE A 27 8.44 -0.27 -20.18
N THR A 28 7.18 0.02 -19.86
CA THR A 28 6.04 -0.25 -20.75
C THR A 28 6.14 0.57 -22.04
N LEU A 29 6.37 1.88 -21.89
CA LEU A 29 6.55 2.77 -23.04
C LEU A 29 7.82 2.43 -23.82
N ALA A 30 8.93 2.21 -23.13
CA ALA A 30 10.20 1.85 -23.76
C ALA A 30 10.09 0.53 -24.54
N GLY A 31 9.38 -0.46 -24.01
CA GLY A 31 9.12 -1.72 -24.70
C GLY A 31 8.32 -1.55 -25.99
N ALA A 32 7.28 -0.71 -25.98
CA ALA A 32 6.54 -0.37 -27.19
C ALA A 32 7.41 0.39 -28.21
N VAL A 33 8.20 1.37 -27.78
CA VAL A 33 9.12 2.11 -28.67
C VAL A 33 10.17 1.17 -29.28
N ILE A 34 10.75 0.27 -28.49
CA ILE A 34 11.68 -0.75 -29.00
C ILE A 34 10.99 -1.65 -30.01
N GLY A 35 9.74 -2.05 -29.77
CA GLY A 35 8.93 -2.80 -30.73
C GLY A 35 8.79 -2.09 -32.07
N ILE A 36 8.48 -0.78 -32.06
CA ILE A 36 8.41 0.05 -33.27
C ILE A 36 9.77 0.07 -33.99
N ILE A 37 10.86 0.30 -33.25
CA ILE A 37 12.22 0.33 -33.83
C ILE A 37 12.57 -1.00 -34.47
N VAL A 38 12.28 -2.12 -33.81
CA VAL A 38 12.54 -3.47 -34.35
C VAL A 38 11.74 -3.67 -35.63
N LEU A 39 10.43 -3.47 -35.60
CA LEU A 39 9.57 -3.69 -36.77
C LEU A 39 9.92 -2.76 -37.94
N GLY A 40 10.27 -1.51 -37.65
CA GLY A 40 10.70 -0.54 -38.67
C GLY A 40 12.06 -0.87 -39.27
N LYS A 41 12.97 -1.48 -38.51
CA LYS A 41 14.29 -1.91 -39.02
C LYS A 41 14.26 -3.23 -39.77
N THR A 42 13.36 -4.13 -39.37
CA THR A 42 13.28 -5.47 -39.97
C THR A 42 12.30 -5.53 -41.13
N GLU A 43 11.39 -4.56 -41.23
CA GLU A 43 10.35 -4.48 -42.26
C GLU A 43 9.45 -5.72 -42.32
N TRP A 44 9.35 -6.46 -41.20
CA TRP A 44 8.49 -7.65 -41.08
C TRP A 44 6.99 -7.34 -41.20
N VAL A 45 6.62 -6.07 -41.02
CA VAL A 45 5.26 -5.57 -41.16
C VAL A 45 5.31 -4.30 -42.00
N GLU A 46 4.49 -4.21 -43.02
CA GLU A 46 4.44 -3.02 -43.87
C GLU A 46 3.64 -1.88 -43.22
N GLY A 47 4.20 -0.67 -43.30
CA GLY A 47 3.54 0.57 -42.89
C GLY A 47 3.70 0.92 -41.41
N PHE A 48 3.87 2.21 -41.14
CA PHE A 48 4.09 2.73 -39.78
C PHE A 48 2.92 2.44 -38.82
N TRP A 49 1.67 2.66 -39.25
CA TRP A 49 0.50 2.51 -38.38
C TRP A 49 0.27 1.06 -37.90
N PRO A 50 0.35 0.03 -38.77
CA PRO A 50 0.35 -1.37 -38.34
C PRO A 50 1.49 -1.72 -37.37
N GLN A 51 2.71 -1.23 -37.64
CA GLN A 51 3.85 -1.44 -36.75
C GLN A 51 3.63 -0.81 -35.36
N ALA A 52 3.17 0.45 -35.32
CA ALA A 52 2.87 1.17 -34.10
C ALA A 52 1.76 0.49 -33.29
N PHE A 53 0.71 0.00 -33.97
CA PHE A 53 -0.38 -0.72 -33.32
C PHE A 53 0.09 -2.05 -32.69
N LEU A 54 0.82 -2.88 -33.44
CA LEU A 54 1.36 -4.14 -32.92
C LEU A 54 2.36 -3.92 -31.77
N ALA A 55 3.19 -2.89 -31.87
CA ALA A 55 4.09 -2.50 -30.79
C ALA A 55 3.34 -2.01 -29.55
N ALA A 56 2.24 -1.26 -29.70
CA ALA A 56 1.37 -0.88 -28.60
C ALA A 56 0.71 -2.10 -27.93
N CYS A 57 0.39 -3.16 -28.70
CA CYS A 57 -0.10 -4.43 -28.16
C CYS A 57 0.92 -5.18 -27.27
N LEU A 58 2.20 -4.78 -27.25
CA LEU A 58 3.18 -5.28 -26.28
C LEU A 58 3.02 -4.67 -24.89
N SER A 59 2.19 -3.64 -24.71
CA SER A 59 2.03 -2.95 -23.43
C SER A 59 1.77 -3.91 -22.27
N PRO A 60 0.83 -4.89 -22.35
CA PRO A 60 0.61 -5.84 -21.26
C PRO A 60 1.87 -6.67 -20.91
N THR A 61 2.68 -7.04 -21.89
CA THR A 61 3.95 -7.77 -21.67
C THR A 61 4.89 -6.97 -20.76
N PHE A 62 5.08 -5.69 -21.06
CA PHE A 62 5.98 -4.83 -20.26
C PHE A 62 5.32 -4.27 -18.99
N MET A 63 3.98 -4.23 -18.93
CA MET A 63 3.27 -4.01 -17.67
C MET A 63 3.52 -5.14 -16.66
N GLY A 64 3.72 -6.38 -17.12
CA GLY A 64 4.15 -7.48 -16.26
C GLY A 64 5.47 -7.18 -15.54
N ASP A 65 6.45 -6.60 -16.26
CA ASP A 65 7.69 -6.10 -15.65
C ASP A 65 7.45 -4.88 -14.74
N ALA A 66 6.59 -3.95 -15.15
CA ALA A 66 6.27 -2.75 -14.38
C ALA A 66 5.73 -3.08 -12.99
N VAL A 67 4.90 -4.13 -12.84
CA VAL A 67 4.43 -4.59 -11.53
C VAL A 67 5.61 -4.99 -10.63
N ASN A 68 6.56 -5.74 -11.17
CA ASN A 68 7.74 -6.18 -10.41
C ASN A 68 8.68 -4.99 -10.10
N ALA A 69 8.85 -4.08 -11.05
CA ALA A 69 9.61 -2.84 -10.89
C ALA A 69 9.03 -2.00 -9.75
N TYR A 70 7.71 -1.88 -9.73
CA TYR A 70 6.98 -1.15 -8.71
C TYR A 70 7.14 -1.80 -7.34
N VAL A 71 6.95 -3.11 -7.21
CA VAL A 71 7.08 -3.82 -5.93
C VAL A 71 8.49 -3.71 -5.36
N LEU A 72 9.52 -4.02 -6.16
CA LEU A 72 10.92 -3.92 -5.72
C LEU A 72 11.31 -2.48 -5.41
N GLY A 73 10.88 -1.54 -6.25
CA GLY A 73 11.12 -0.12 -6.04
C GLY A 73 10.40 0.41 -4.81
N ARG A 74 9.23 -0.14 -4.48
CA ARG A 74 8.47 0.22 -3.28
C ARG A 74 9.18 -0.26 -2.03
N ILE A 75 9.59 -1.53 -2.00
CA ILE A 75 10.39 -2.11 -0.89
C ILE A 75 11.66 -1.29 -0.66
N ARG A 76 12.35 -0.91 -1.73
CA ARG A 76 13.57 -0.10 -1.66
C ARG A 76 13.32 1.32 -1.17
N LEU A 77 12.38 2.03 -1.79
CA LEU A 77 12.02 3.40 -1.43
C LEU A 77 11.58 3.48 0.03
N GLU A 78 10.79 2.51 0.48
CA GLU A 78 10.36 2.40 1.86
C GLU A 78 11.51 2.12 2.83
N GLY A 79 12.43 1.21 2.48
CA GLY A 79 13.64 0.96 3.27
C GLY A 79 14.53 2.20 3.38
N GLU A 80 14.73 2.94 2.27
CA GLU A 80 15.54 4.17 2.24
C GLU A 80 14.90 5.33 3.03
N LYS A 81 13.56 5.32 3.15
CA LYS A 81 12.79 6.38 3.81
C LYS A 81 12.25 6.01 5.20
N GLY A 82 12.45 4.77 5.65
CA GLY A 82 11.90 4.25 6.91
C GLY A 82 10.38 4.13 6.91
N TRP A 83 9.74 4.01 5.75
CA TRP A 83 8.29 3.90 5.62
C TRP A 83 7.88 2.42 5.67
N ASP A 84 7.29 1.93 6.77
CA ASP A 84 6.97 0.50 6.92
C ASP A 84 5.61 0.05 6.33
N ASP A 85 5.23 0.51 5.12
CA ASP A 85 3.90 0.16 4.56
C ASP A 85 3.86 -1.20 3.85
N VAL A 86 4.97 -1.65 3.26
CA VAL A 86 5.11 -2.98 2.66
C VAL A 86 5.40 -3.99 3.77
N GLN A 87 4.52 -4.96 3.88
CA GLN A 87 4.59 -6.04 4.85
C GLN A 87 5.64 -7.09 4.42
N ILE A 88 6.88 -6.89 4.87
CA ILE A 88 8.02 -7.78 4.60
C ILE A 88 9.02 -7.71 5.77
N THR A 89 9.72 -8.80 6.07
CA THR A 89 10.73 -8.83 7.13
C THR A 89 11.90 -7.89 6.83
N ALA A 90 12.58 -7.40 7.88
CA ALA A 90 13.78 -6.58 7.76
C ALA A 90 14.91 -7.28 6.96
N ALA A 91 15.10 -8.59 7.19
CA ALA A 91 16.02 -9.41 6.42
C ALA A 91 15.65 -9.46 4.92
N GLY A 92 14.35 -9.59 4.62
CA GLY A 92 13.83 -9.53 3.26
C GLY A 92 14.08 -8.18 2.58
N ARG A 93 13.87 -7.07 3.29
CA ARG A 93 14.21 -5.73 2.77
C ARG A 93 15.69 -5.64 2.42
N ALA A 94 16.57 -6.04 3.34
CA ALA A 94 18.02 -5.99 3.12
C ALA A 94 18.46 -6.80 1.89
N VAL A 95 17.95 -8.02 1.73
CA VAL A 95 18.28 -8.89 0.59
C VAL A 95 17.72 -8.34 -0.72
N LEU A 96 16.44 -7.95 -0.77
CA LEU A 96 15.82 -7.46 -2.01
C LEU A 96 16.40 -6.11 -2.46
N VAL A 97 16.80 -5.26 -1.52
CA VAL A 97 17.47 -3.99 -1.83
C VAL A 97 18.92 -4.22 -2.25
N GLY A 98 19.67 -5.06 -1.53
CA GLY A 98 21.08 -5.36 -1.85
C GLY A 98 21.25 -5.94 -3.25
N TRP A 99 20.30 -6.77 -3.68
CA TRP A 99 20.30 -7.40 -5.00
C TRP A 99 19.30 -6.76 -5.98
N TYR A 100 18.86 -5.52 -5.72
CA TYR A 100 17.82 -4.84 -6.50
C TYR A 100 18.06 -4.86 -8.02
N ARG A 101 19.29 -4.55 -8.45
CA ARG A 101 19.65 -4.51 -9.88
C ARG A 101 19.51 -5.89 -10.52
N LEU A 102 19.99 -6.94 -9.85
CA LEU A 102 19.88 -8.32 -10.33
C LEU A 102 18.40 -8.71 -10.54
N TRP A 103 17.55 -8.43 -9.55
CA TRP A 103 16.13 -8.76 -9.63
C TRP A 103 15.37 -7.97 -10.68
N ARG A 104 15.72 -6.68 -10.86
CA ARG A 104 15.19 -5.87 -11.95
C ARG A 104 15.62 -6.38 -13.32
N THR A 105 16.89 -6.73 -13.49
CA THR A 105 17.40 -7.31 -14.73
C THR A 105 16.69 -8.62 -15.06
N LEU A 106 16.52 -9.52 -14.08
CA LEU A 106 15.79 -10.78 -14.29
C LEU A 106 14.34 -10.54 -14.75
N SER A 107 13.64 -9.59 -14.12
CA SER A 107 12.27 -9.22 -14.49
C SER A 107 12.19 -8.63 -15.91
N PHE A 108 13.07 -7.68 -16.23
CA PHE A 108 13.12 -7.04 -17.55
C PHE A 108 13.46 -8.05 -18.64
N LEU A 109 14.48 -8.89 -18.43
CA LEU A 109 14.89 -9.91 -19.40
C LEU A 109 13.77 -10.93 -19.65
N SER A 110 12.98 -11.26 -18.63
CA SER A 110 11.82 -12.14 -18.80
C SER A 110 10.77 -11.52 -19.74
N ALA A 111 10.41 -10.26 -19.53
CA ALA A 111 9.46 -9.55 -20.39
C ALA A 111 10.02 -9.31 -21.79
N ALA A 112 11.30 -8.93 -21.91
CA ALA A 112 11.98 -8.73 -23.19
C ALA A 112 12.08 -10.04 -23.99
N ALA A 113 12.33 -11.18 -23.34
CA ALA A 113 12.33 -12.47 -24.00
C ALA A 113 10.94 -12.83 -24.55
N LEU A 114 9.87 -12.57 -23.79
CA LEU A 114 8.50 -12.75 -24.31
C LEU A 114 8.20 -11.80 -25.47
N GLY A 115 8.55 -10.51 -25.34
CA GLY A 115 8.43 -9.53 -26.41
C GLY A 115 9.18 -9.96 -27.68
N GLY A 116 10.37 -10.55 -27.51
CA GLY A 116 11.15 -11.17 -28.58
C GLY A 116 10.42 -12.33 -29.26
N ILE A 117 9.79 -13.24 -28.50
CA ILE A 117 8.97 -14.32 -29.09
C ILE A 117 7.83 -13.74 -29.92
N LEU A 118 7.12 -12.73 -29.41
CA LEU A 118 5.99 -12.11 -30.11
C LEU A 118 6.44 -11.39 -31.37
N LEU A 119 7.48 -10.56 -31.29
CA LEU A 119 8.00 -9.83 -32.45
C LEU A 119 8.58 -10.77 -33.51
N THR A 120 9.36 -11.77 -33.12
CA THR A 120 9.94 -12.74 -34.06
C THR A 120 8.91 -13.67 -34.70
N SER A 121 7.68 -13.74 -34.18
CA SER A 121 6.58 -14.43 -34.86
C SER A 121 6.26 -13.82 -36.24
N LEU A 122 6.56 -12.54 -36.43
CA LEU A 122 6.32 -11.80 -37.66
C LEU A 122 7.46 -11.95 -38.68
N ALA A 123 8.57 -12.57 -38.28
CA ALA A 123 9.71 -12.78 -39.17
C ALA A 123 9.36 -13.75 -40.31
N PRO A 124 10.09 -13.71 -41.44
CA PRO A 124 9.91 -14.68 -42.53
C PRO A 124 10.14 -16.13 -42.10
N ASP A 125 11.08 -16.35 -41.17
CA ASP A 125 11.30 -17.63 -40.49
C ASP A 125 11.22 -17.43 -38.96
N PRO A 126 10.02 -17.55 -38.38
CA PRO A 126 9.81 -17.38 -36.94
C PRO A 126 10.57 -18.40 -36.09
N MET A 127 10.81 -19.60 -36.62
CA MET A 127 11.51 -20.66 -35.90
C MET A 127 12.98 -20.32 -35.72
N ALA A 128 13.65 -19.97 -36.82
CA ALA A 128 15.09 -19.71 -36.79
C ALA A 128 15.41 -18.44 -35.97
N VAL A 129 14.69 -17.35 -36.24
CA VAL A 129 14.96 -16.05 -35.60
C VAL A 129 14.49 -16.03 -34.15
N GLY A 130 13.36 -16.69 -33.84
CA GLY A 130 12.76 -16.71 -32.51
C GLY A 130 13.33 -17.74 -31.55
N ARG A 131 14.11 -18.72 -32.02
CA ARG A 131 14.66 -19.82 -31.22
C ARG A 131 15.32 -19.39 -29.89
N PRO A 132 16.24 -18.41 -29.84
CA PRO A 132 16.88 -18.03 -28.58
C PRO A 132 15.87 -17.53 -27.55
N PHE A 133 14.89 -16.74 -27.97
CA PHE A 133 13.86 -16.20 -27.07
C PHE A 133 12.95 -17.29 -26.50
N ARG A 134 12.62 -18.31 -27.30
CA ARG A 134 11.78 -19.45 -26.87
C ARG A 134 12.49 -20.39 -25.91
N VAL A 135 13.81 -20.45 -25.95
CA VAL A 135 14.56 -21.19 -24.93
C VAL A 135 14.73 -20.33 -23.68
N LEU A 136 15.06 -19.05 -23.86
CA LEU A 136 15.42 -18.15 -22.77
C LEU A 136 14.22 -17.74 -21.91
N PHE A 137 13.08 -17.43 -22.52
CA PHE A 137 11.87 -16.98 -21.82
C PHE A 137 11.42 -17.93 -20.70
N PRO A 138 11.18 -19.24 -20.94
CA PRO A 138 10.71 -20.13 -19.88
C PRO A 138 11.72 -20.28 -18.75
N LEU A 139 13.03 -20.29 -19.06
CA LEU A 139 14.09 -20.36 -18.05
C LEU A 139 14.10 -19.11 -17.16
N LEU A 140 14.05 -17.93 -17.78
CA LEU A 140 13.99 -16.65 -17.06
C LEU A 140 12.72 -16.53 -16.24
N PHE A 141 11.57 -16.93 -16.79
CA PHE A 141 10.30 -16.86 -16.09
C PHE A 141 10.26 -17.80 -14.88
N VAL A 142 10.74 -19.04 -15.01
CA VAL A 142 10.81 -19.99 -13.89
C VAL A 142 11.75 -19.46 -12.80
N ALA A 143 12.91 -18.92 -13.17
CA ALA A 143 13.82 -18.29 -12.21
C ALA A 143 13.16 -17.09 -11.50
N HIS A 144 12.45 -16.25 -12.25
CA HIS A 144 11.71 -15.11 -11.72
C HIS A 144 10.60 -15.55 -10.76
N ALA A 145 9.78 -16.52 -11.17
CA ALA A 145 8.70 -17.06 -10.35
C ALA A 145 9.22 -17.75 -9.08
N GLY A 146 10.31 -18.51 -9.19
CA GLY A 146 11.00 -19.12 -8.05
C GLY A 146 11.46 -18.06 -7.04
N ARG A 147 12.07 -16.97 -7.52
CA ARG A 147 12.44 -15.82 -6.68
C ARG A 147 11.21 -15.17 -6.02
N CYS A 148 10.10 -15.00 -6.75
CA CYS A 148 8.87 -14.47 -6.21
C CYS A 148 8.33 -15.33 -5.07
N LEU A 149 8.16 -16.63 -5.32
CA LEU A 149 7.64 -17.60 -4.35
C LEU A 149 8.56 -17.73 -3.14
N HIS A 150 9.88 -17.74 -3.35
CA HIS A 150 10.85 -17.71 -2.26
C HIS A 150 10.70 -16.45 -1.41
N SER A 151 10.58 -15.28 -2.04
CA SER A 151 10.37 -14.02 -1.31
C SER A 151 9.08 -14.04 -0.50
N LEU A 152 8.00 -14.60 -1.08
CA LEU A 152 6.73 -14.76 -0.39
C LEU A 152 6.87 -15.66 0.85
N GLY A 153 7.49 -16.83 0.71
CA GLY A 153 7.65 -17.77 1.82
C GLY A 153 8.63 -17.31 2.89
N ALA A 154 9.81 -16.82 2.49
CA ALA A 154 10.89 -16.50 3.41
C ALA A 154 10.74 -15.12 4.07
N TYR A 155 10.15 -14.14 3.37
CA TYR A 155 10.19 -12.75 3.81
C TYR A 155 8.82 -12.10 4.00
N VAL A 156 7.77 -12.59 3.34
CA VAL A 156 6.42 -12.01 3.47
C VAL A 156 5.57 -12.84 4.43
N ALA A 157 5.56 -14.16 4.31
CA ALA A 157 4.77 -15.06 5.15
C ALA A 157 5.01 -14.91 6.67
N PRO A 158 6.25 -14.63 7.16
CA PRO A 158 6.45 -14.38 8.58
C PRO A 158 5.71 -13.14 9.11
N VAL A 159 5.44 -12.15 8.25
CA VAL A 159 4.72 -10.91 8.60
C VAL A 159 3.24 -10.99 8.19
N LEU A 160 2.94 -11.75 7.12
CA LEU A 160 1.60 -12.01 6.62
C LEU A 160 1.38 -13.52 6.44
N PRO A 161 0.99 -14.25 7.49
CA PRO A 161 0.86 -15.71 7.47
C PRO A 161 -0.03 -16.26 6.35
N ARG A 162 -1.02 -15.46 5.88
CA ARG A 162 -1.89 -15.79 4.73
C ARG A 162 -1.14 -16.05 3.41
N PHE A 163 0.11 -15.61 3.29
CA PHE A 163 0.96 -15.87 2.11
C PHE A 163 1.84 -17.12 2.26
N GLY A 164 1.82 -17.79 3.41
CA GLY A 164 2.63 -18.98 3.71
C GLY A 164 1.85 -20.31 3.64
N GLY A 165 2.52 -21.39 4.07
CA GLY A 165 1.92 -22.71 4.25
C GLY A 165 1.15 -23.23 3.03
N ARG A 166 -0.08 -23.71 3.24
CA ARG A 166 -0.94 -24.23 2.17
C ARG A 166 -1.28 -23.19 1.10
N ALA A 167 -1.43 -21.92 1.47
CA ALA A 167 -1.74 -20.85 0.52
C ALA A 167 -0.59 -20.60 -0.46
N LEU A 168 0.67 -20.66 0.02
CA LEU A 168 1.84 -20.57 -0.84
C LEU A 168 1.93 -21.75 -1.81
N LEU A 169 1.67 -22.96 -1.32
CA LEU A 169 1.65 -24.18 -2.14
C LEU A 169 0.59 -24.09 -3.24
N TRP A 170 -0.64 -23.67 -2.90
CA TRP A 170 -1.69 -23.45 -3.89
C TRP A 170 -1.34 -22.37 -4.89
N ARG A 171 -0.69 -21.29 -4.46
CA ARG A 171 -0.20 -20.23 -5.35
C ARG A 171 0.85 -20.76 -6.33
N ALA A 172 1.82 -21.53 -5.84
CA ALA A 172 2.84 -22.14 -6.68
C ALA A 172 2.23 -23.13 -7.68
N ALA A 173 1.33 -24.00 -7.24
CA ALA A 173 0.64 -24.98 -8.10
C ALA A 173 -0.24 -24.29 -9.15
N GLY A 174 -1.05 -23.30 -8.74
CA GLY A 174 -1.90 -22.54 -9.64
C GLY A 174 -1.11 -21.78 -10.71
N ALA A 175 -0.04 -21.09 -10.29
CA ALA A 175 0.87 -20.42 -11.23
C ALA A 175 1.54 -21.41 -12.18
N GLY A 176 1.98 -22.58 -11.69
CA GLY A 176 2.62 -23.62 -12.51
C GLY A 176 1.68 -24.22 -13.54
N VAL A 177 0.45 -24.59 -13.14
CA VAL A 177 -0.57 -25.14 -14.05
C VAL A 177 -0.96 -24.12 -15.11
N PHE A 178 -1.24 -22.87 -14.70
CA PHE A 178 -1.57 -21.81 -15.64
C PHE A 178 -0.42 -21.54 -16.60
N PHE A 179 0.82 -21.44 -16.09
CA PHE A 179 2.00 -21.23 -16.93
C PHE A 179 2.23 -22.36 -17.91
N ALA A 180 2.09 -23.63 -17.51
CA ALA A 180 2.26 -24.77 -18.41
C ALA A 180 1.21 -24.78 -19.53
N GLY A 181 -0.06 -24.54 -19.19
CA GLY A 181 -1.14 -24.44 -20.17
C GLY A 181 -0.95 -23.27 -21.13
N TRP A 182 -0.59 -22.10 -20.59
CA TRP A 182 -0.30 -20.90 -21.37
C TRP A 182 0.94 -21.06 -22.27
N LEU A 183 2.02 -21.68 -21.79
CA LEU A 183 3.23 -21.94 -22.56
C LEU A 183 2.96 -22.89 -23.73
N LYS A 184 2.12 -23.91 -23.53
CA LYS A 184 1.64 -24.78 -24.61
C LYS A 184 0.89 -23.97 -25.67
N TRP A 185 0.01 -23.06 -25.27
CA TRP A 185 -0.71 -22.17 -26.21
C TRP A 185 0.24 -21.21 -26.94
N LEU A 186 1.19 -20.59 -26.23
CA LEU A 186 2.22 -19.74 -26.82
C LEU A 186 3.04 -20.48 -27.89
N TYR A 187 3.38 -21.75 -27.66
CA TYR A 187 4.19 -22.51 -28.60
C TYR A 187 3.37 -23.18 -29.71
N ALA A 188 2.08 -23.41 -29.50
CA ALA A 188 1.18 -23.89 -30.55
C ALA A 188 1.00 -22.84 -31.67
N GLY A 189 0.97 -21.55 -31.33
CA GLY A 189 0.89 -20.46 -32.31
C GLY A 189 2.22 -20.06 -32.94
N ALA A 190 3.32 -20.69 -32.55
CA ALA A 190 4.66 -20.19 -32.85
C ALA A 190 5.14 -20.43 -34.30
N THR A 191 4.39 -21.21 -35.09
CA THR A 191 4.71 -21.54 -36.50
C THR A 191 4.27 -20.49 -37.52
N GLY A 192 3.54 -19.46 -37.08
CA GLY A 192 3.11 -18.35 -37.93
C GLY A 192 3.03 -17.03 -37.16
N PRO A 193 2.64 -15.94 -37.85
CA PRO A 193 2.53 -14.64 -37.24
C PRO A 193 1.39 -14.60 -36.23
N PHE A 194 1.67 -14.09 -35.03
CA PHE A 194 0.60 -13.80 -34.08
C PHE A 194 -0.24 -12.62 -34.58
N SER A 195 -1.56 -12.72 -34.39
CA SER A 195 -2.44 -11.56 -34.54
C SER A 195 -2.23 -10.55 -33.42
N ALA A 196 -2.72 -9.32 -33.58
CA ALA A 196 -2.70 -8.31 -32.51
C ALA A 196 -3.38 -8.81 -31.22
N TRP A 197 -4.46 -9.60 -31.34
CA TRP A 197 -5.09 -10.27 -30.21
C TRP A 197 -4.21 -11.34 -29.57
N GLY A 198 -3.36 -12.01 -30.35
CA GLY A 198 -2.30 -12.88 -29.83
C GLY A 198 -1.29 -12.12 -28.98
N PHE A 199 -0.80 -10.96 -29.47
CA PHE A 199 0.09 -10.08 -28.71
C PHE A 199 -0.53 -9.66 -27.38
N LEU A 200 -1.76 -9.13 -27.42
CA LEU A 200 -2.49 -8.70 -26.22
C LEU A 200 -2.78 -9.86 -25.28
N GLY A 201 -3.22 -11.01 -25.80
CA GLY A 201 -3.59 -12.18 -25.00
C GLY A 201 -2.39 -12.78 -24.28
N HIS A 202 -1.27 -12.98 -24.99
CA HIS A 202 -0.05 -13.49 -24.37
C HIS A 202 0.55 -12.48 -23.38
N GLY A 203 0.58 -11.19 -23.73
CA GLY A 203 1.04 -10.15 -22.81
C GLY A 203 0.17 -10.05 -21.56
N THR A 204 -1.15 -10.18 -21.69
CA THR A 204 -2.08 -10.13 -20.55
C THR A 204 -1.91 -11.34 -19.64
N ALA A 205 -1.76 -12.55 -20.21
CA ALA A 205 -1.47 -13.75 -19.43
C ALA A 205 -0.16 -13.61 -18.63
N TYR A 206 0.89 -13.06 -19.25
CA TYR A 206 2.15 -12.75 -18.57
C TYR A 206 1.98 -11.73 -17.44
N PHE A 207 1.27 -10.63 -17.71
CA PHE A 207 0.96 -9.60 -16.72
C PHE A 207 0.22 -10.16 -15.51
N LEU A 208 -0.84 -10.95 -15.73
CA LEU A 208 -1.63 -11.56 -14.67
C LEU A 208 -0.81 -12.55 -13.85
N LEU A 209 0.04 -13.36 -14.48
CA LEU A 209 0.98 -14.24 -13.78
C LEU A 209 1.96 -13.45 -12.91
N CYS A 210 2.57 -12.39 -13.43
CA CYS A 210 3.48 -11.54 -12.67
C CYS A 210 2.76 -10.89 -11.48
N ALA A 211 1.56 -10.34 -11.69
CA ALA A 211 0.74 -9.78 -10.63
C ALA A 211 0.36 -10.83 -9.56
N TYR A 212 0.01 -12.04 -9.98
CA TYR A 212 -0.31 -13.15 -9.08
C TYR A 212 0.90 -13.64 -8.27
N LEU A 213 2.12 -13.47 -8.76
CA LEU A 213 3.33 -13.90 -8.05
C LEU A 213 3.88 -12.85 -7.07
N GLN A 214 3.36 -11.61 -7.10
CA GLN A 214 3.86 -10.54 -6.24
C GLN A 214 3.06 -10.38 -4.92
N PRO A 215 3.71 -9.89 -3.84
CA PRO A 215 3.12 -9.77 -2.50
C PRO A 215 2.13 -8.62 -2.31
N LEU A 216 1.59 -8.01 -3.38
CA LEU A 216 0.82 -6.77 -3.25
C LEU A 216 -0.28 -6.90 -2.17
N PRO A 217 -0.20 -6.12 -1.07
CA PRO A 217 -1.23 -6.12 -0.05
C PRO A 217 -2.58 -5.69 -0.63
N SER A 218 -3.64 -6.26 -0.08
CA SER A 218 -5.05 -6.17 -0.50
C SER A 218 -5.64 -4.76 -0.65
N LYS A 219 -5.00 -3.69 -0.20
CA LYS A 219 -5.56 -2.32 -0.38
C LYS A 219 -5.33 -1.73 -1.78
N PHE A 220 -4.32 -2.24 -2.51
CA PHE A 220 -3.99 -1.75 -3.87
C PHE A 220 -3.70 -2.89 -4.87
N SER A 221 -4.06 -4.13 -4.52
CA SER A 221 -3.92 -5.26 -5.44
C SER A 221 -4.92 -5.12 -6.59
N VAL A 222 -4.41 -5.13 -7.82
CA VAL A 222 -5.25 -5.11 -9.05
C VAL A 222 -6.13 -6.36 -9.13
N LEU A 223 -5.69 -7.48 -8.56
CA LEU A 223 -6.38 -8.78 -8.60
C LEU A 223 -7.33 -8.99 -7.42
N ALA A 224 -7.22 -8.18 -6.38
CA ALA A 224 -8.07 -8.22 -5.19
C ALA A 224 -8.11 -6.81 -4.57
N PRO A 225 -8.80 -5.85 -5.19
CA PRO A 225 -9.02 -4.55 -4.58
C PRO A 225 -9.74 -4.77 -3.25
N ALA A 226 -9.36 -4.05 -2.21
CA ALA A 226 -10.05 -4.13 -0.93
C ALA A 226 -11.52 -3.81 -1.17
N ALA A 227 -12.41 -4.78 -0.92
CA ALA A 227 -13.84 -4.66 -1.20
C ALA A 227 -14.53 -3.57 -0.36
N ARG A 228 -13.83 -3.02 0.63
CA ARG A 228 -14.24 -1.90 1.47
C ARG A 228 -13.04 -1.00 1.70
N GLY A 229 -13.31 0.31 1.80
CA GLY A 229 -12.33 1.29 2.27
C GLY A 229 -11.81 0.92 3.67
N PRO A 230 -10.80 1.65 4.20
CA PRO A 230 -10.37 1.44 5.57
C PRO A 230 -11.59 1.53 6.51
N ASP A 231 -11.81 0.50 7.31
CA ASP A 231 -12.84 0.53 8.35
C ASP A 231 -12.39 1.53 9.41
N LEU A 232 -13.04 2.68 9.48
CA LEU A 232 -12.65 3.75 10.39
C LEU A 232 -13.32 3.62 11.76
N GLY A 233 -14.17 2.61 11.95
CA GLY A 233 -14.91 2.37 13.18
C GLY A 233 -14.10 1.64 14.23
N VAL A 234 -14.55 1.74 15.48
CA VAL A 234 -14.08 0.94 16.60
C VAL A 234 -15.01 -0.26 16.73
N THR A 235 -14.51 -1.42 16.38
CA THR A 235 -15.27 -2.67 16.43
C THR A 235 -14.90 -3.47 17.67
N ARG A 236 -15.88 -3.76 18.53
CA ARG A 236 -15.69 -4.68 19.65
C ARG A 236 -15.62 -6.13 19.15
N LEU A 237 -14.71 -6.90 19.72
CA LEU A 237 -14.48 -8.31 19.38
C LEU A 237 -15.00 -9.19 20.51
N ASP A 238 -16.29 -9.54 20.46
CA ASP A 238 -16.96 -10.30 21.53
C ASP A 238 -16.35 -11.69 21.77
N GLU A 239 -15.83 -12.32 20.72
CA GLU A 239 -15.14 -13.62 20.79
C GLU A 239 -13.66 -13.50 21.18
N GLY A 240 -13.16 -12.27 21.35
CA GLY A 240 -11.74 -11.97 21.60
C GLY A 240 -10.88 -11.98 20.34
N LEU A 241 -9.56 -12.07 20.53
CA LEU A 241 -8.59 -12.08 19.43
C LEU A 241 -8.45 -13.48 18.80
N GLU A 242 -8.69 -13.63 17.50
CA GLU A 242 -8.59 -14.91 16.78
C GLU A 242 -7.19 -15.56 16.90
N ASN A 243 -6.13 -14.76 16.89
CA ASN A 243 -4.76 -15.24 16.96
C ASN A 243 -4.34 -15.54 18.41
N ALA A 244 -4.07 -16.82 18.72
CA ALA A 244 -3.68 -17.26 20.06
C ALA A 244 -2.37 -16.65 20.57
N ALA A 245 -1.38 -16.41 19.69
CA ALA A 245 -0.10 -15.83 20.08
C ALA A 245 -0.24 -14.34 20.40
N GLU A 246 -1.01 -13.60 19.61
CA GLU A 246 -1.34 -12.19 19.90
C GLU A 246 -2.15 -12.07 21.18
N ARG A 247 -3.12 -12.97 21.38
CA ARG A 247 -3.92 -13.05 22.61
C ARG A 247 -3.02 -13.23 23.84
N LEU A 248 -2.07 -14.17 23.79
CA LEU A 248 -1.12 -14.41 24.89
C LEU A 248 -0.25 -13.17 25.14
N ALA A 249 0.32 -12.57 24.09
CA ALA A 249 1.17 -11.39 24.22
C ALA A 249 0.42 -10.18 24.83
N ILE A 250 -0.84 -9.96 24.46
CA ILE A 250 -1.71 -8.94 25.06
C ILE A 250 -2.03 -9.28 26.52
N GLN A 251 -2.32 -10.55 26.84
CA GLN A 251 -2.59 -10.98 28.22
C GLN A 251 -1.38 -10.76 29.12
N GLU A 252 -0.18 -11.13 28.67
CA GLU A 252 1.07 -10.89 29.40
C GLU A 252 1.32 -9.39 29.60
N ALA A 253 1.13 -8.60 28.54
CA ALA A 253 1.33 -7.15 28.60
C ALA A 253 0.28 -6.42 29.47
N THR A 254 -0.91 -6.99 29.66
CA THR A 254 -1.98 -6.43 30.48
C THR A 254 -1.94 -6.89 31.95
N ALA A 255 -1.12 -7.89 32.29
CA ALA A 255 -1.11 -8.52 33.61
C ALA A 255 -0.85 -7.52 34.75
N TRP A 256 0.20 -6.70 34.64
CA TRP A 256 0.50 -5.69 35.66
C TRP A 256 -0.60 -4.64 35.77
N TRP A 257 -1.14 -4.17 34.63
CA TRP A 257 -2.18 -3.14 34.60
C TRP A 257 -3.46 -3.57 35.30
N LYS A 258 -3.88 -4.83 35.10
CA LYS A 258 -5.07 -5.41 35.76
C LYS A 258 -4.82 -5.76 37.22
N GLY A 259 -3.61 -6.19 37.56
CA GLY A 259 -3.21 -6.53 38.91
C GLY A 259 -2.91 -5.29 39.74
N GLU A 260 -1.64 -4.88 39.78
CA GLU A 260 -1.18 -3.76 40.60
C GLU A 260 -1.70 -2.40 40.13
N GLY A 261 -1.89 -2.20 38.83
CA GLY A 261 -2.44 -0.97 38.27
C GLY A 261 -3.95 -0.78 38.53
N GLY A 262 -4.67 -1.85 38.88
CA GLY A 262 -6.11 -1.83 39.16
C GLY A 262 -7.01 -1.55 37.95
N PHE A 263 -6.50 -1.58 36.72
CA PHE A 263 -7.29 -1.30 35.52
C PHE A 263 -8.30 -2.42 35.25
N VAL A 264 -9.49 -2.03 34.79
CA VAL A 264 -10.60 -2.95 34.47
C VAL A 264 -10.71 -3.13 32.96
N SER A 265 -10.85 -4.38 32.49
CA SER A 265 -11.03 -4.67 31.07
C SER A 265 -12.40 -4.22 30.58
N LEU A 266 -12.41 -3.51 29.45
CA LEU A 266 -13.60 -3.16 28.69
C LEU A 266 -13.85 -4.13 27.52
N GLY A 267 -12.93 -5.06 27.29
CA GLY A 267 -12.98 -6.06 26.23
C GLY A 267 -11.96 -5.87 25.12
N PHE A 268 -11.96 -6.83 24.19
CA PHE A 268 -11.12 -6.79 23.00
C PHE A 268 -11.77 -5.95 21.91
N LEU A 269 -10.95 -5.27 21.13
CA LEU A 269 -11.43 -4.40 20.07
C LEU A 269 -10.45 -4.36 18.88
N ARG A 270 -10.98 -3.93 17.75
CA ARG A 270 -10.29 -3.54 16.54
C ARG A 270 -10.57 -2.07 16.28
N LEU A 271 -9.54 -1.29 15.98
CA LEU A 271 -9.68 0.12 15.66
C LEU A 271 -8.56 0.61 14.73
N PRO A 272 -8.76 1.71 14.02
CA PRO A 272 -7.69 2.42 13.35
C PRO A 272 -6.62 2.88 14.33
N LEU A 273 -5.36 2.72 13.93
CA LEU A 273 -4.23 3.26 14.70
C LEU A 273 -4.28 4.80 14.67
N LEU A 274 -4.22 5.45 15.83
CA LEU A 274 -4.30 6.92 15.90
C LEU A 274 -3.17 7.59 15.09
N GLU A 275 -1.96 7.03 15.17
CA GLU A 275 -0.76 7.50 14.47
C GLU A 275 -0.84 7.31 12.96
N LEU A 276 -1.54 6.25 12.52
CA LEU A 276 -1.67 5.87 11.12
C LEU A 276 -3.11 5.37 10.85
N PRO A 277 -4.11 6.27 10.75
CA PRO A 277 -5.54 5.91 10.72
C PRO A 277 -6.00 5.03 9.55
N LEU A 278 -5.13 4.77 8.58
CA LEU A 278 -5.38 3.85 7.49
C LEU A 278 -5.06 2.40 7.83
N PHE A 279 -4.41 2.14 8.96
CA PHE A 279 -4.01 0.81 9.43
C PHE A 279 -4.80 0.43 10.67
N GLN A 280 -5.05 -0.86 10.82
CA GLN A 280 -5.77 -1.39 11.98
C GLN A 280 -4.81 -1.80 13.08
N ALA A 281 -5.31 -1.70 14.30
CA ALA A 281 -4.74 -2.35 15.46
C ALA A 281 -5.84 -3.13 16.19
N THR A 282 -5.43 -4.23 16.80
CA THR A 282 -6.30 -5.11 17.59
C THR A 282 -5.67 -5.35 18.94
N GLY A 283 -6.49 -5.41 19.97
CA GLY A 283 -6.00 -5.61 21.32
C GLY A 283 -7.08 -5.44 22.36
N GLU A 284 -6.69 -5.03 23.55
CA GLU A 284 -7.58 -4.91 24.70
C GLU A 284 -7.62 -3.46 25.21
N ALA A 285 -8.84 -2.99 25.49
CA ALA A 285 -9.06 -1.73 26.19
C ALA A 285 -9.19 -1.98 27.70
N LEU A 286 -8.55 -1.11 28.46
CA LEU A 286 -8.52 -1.14 29.91
C LEU A 286 -8.83 0.26 30.45
N LEU A 287 -9.69 0.35 31.45
CA LEU A 287 -10.07 1.61 32.09
C LEU A 287 -9.44 1.72 33.47
N SER A 288 -8.88 2.88 33.80
CA SER A 288 -8.30 3.13 35.12
C SER A 288 -9.36 3.07 36.24
N PRO A 289 -8.96 2.79 37.50
CA PRO A 289 -9.89 2.70 38.62
C PRO A 289 -10.76 3.96 38.83
N ASP A 290 -10.15 5.13 38.62
CA ASP A 290 -10.82 6.43 38.74
C ASP A 290 -11.59 6.83 37.47
N ARG A 291 -11.53 5.99 36.42
CA ARG A 291 -12.17 6.15 35.11
C ARG A 291 -11.71 7.39 34.35
N THR A 292 -10.49 7.84 34.58
CA THR A 292 -9.95 9.04 33.94
C THR A 292 -8.91 8.76 32.87
N SER A 293 -8.41 7.53 32.78
CA SER A 293 -7.46 7.10 31.75
C SER A 293 -7.93 5.81 31.08
N LEU A 294 -7.95 5.84 29.75
CA LEU A 294 -8.15 4.68 28.91
C LEU A 294 -6.79 4.17 28.44
N LEU A 295 -6.47 2.93 28.75
CA LEU A 295 -5.30 2.23 28.26
C LEU A 295 -5.72 1.32 27.10
N LEU A 296 -5.09 1.51 25.95
CA LEU A 296 -5.15 0.58 24.84
C LEU A 296 -3.85 -0.21 24.79
N VAL A 297 -3.94 -1.54 24.90
CA VAL A 297 -2.83 -2.46 24.69
C VAL A 297 -3.09 -3.17 23.38
N LEU A 298 -2.29 -2.86 22.36
CA LEU A 298 -2.62 -3.14 20.98
C LEU A 298 -1.46 -3.82 20.25
N ILE A 299 -1.78 -4.56 19.20
CA ILE A 299 -0.86 -5.03 18.17
C ILE A 299 -1.37 -4.46 16.85
N SER A 300 -0.48 -3.86 16.06
CA SER A 300 -0.87 -3.18 14.82
C SER A 300 -0.40 -3.95 13.58
N GLU A 301 -1.08 -3.72 12.46
CA GLU A 301 -0.64 -4.23 11.16
C GLU A 301 0.78 -3.75 10.80
N VAL A 302 1.16 -2.53 11.20
CA VAL A 302 2.44 -1.90 10.80
C VAL A 302 3.60 -2.33 11.70
N ARG A 303 3.30 -2.62 12.97
CA ARG A 303 4.27 -3.06 13.97
C ARG A 303 3.67 -4.23 14.74
N PRO A 304 4.07 -5.48 14.41
CA PRO A 304 3.56 -6.69 15.05
C PRO A 304 4.22 -6.91 16.42
N ARG A 305 4.19 -5.88 17.26
CA ARG A 305 4.59 -5.92 18.66
C ARG A 305 3.49 -5.29 19.50
N VAL A 306 3.44 -5.69 20.76
CA VAL A 306 2.56 -5.02 21.72
C VAL A 306 3.02 -3.59 21.91
N HIS A 307 2.09 -2.66 21.84
CA HIS A 307 2.26 -1.28 22.21
C HIS A 307 1.16 -0.85 23.18
N ARG A 308 1.50 0.10 24.04
CA ARG A 308 0.64 0.62 25.10
C ARG A 308 0.41 2.09 24.81
N ALA A 309 -0.84 2.51 24.80
CA ALA A 309 -1.24 3.90 24.63
C ALA A 309 -2.26 4.28 25.70
N LEU A 310 -1.90 5.26 26.53
CA LEU A 310 -2.76 5.85 27.54
C LEU A 310 -3.39 7.12 26.99
N TYR A 311 -4.69 7.26 27.20
CA TYR A 311 -5.52 8.38 26.76
C TYR A 311 -6.25 8.97 27.96
N SER A 312 -6.15 10.29 28.15
CA SER A 312 -6.94 11.00 29.17
C SER A 312 -7.51 12.30 28.60
N PRO A 313 -8.82 12.56 28.73
CA PRO A 313 -9.43 13.83 28.32
C PRO A 313 -9.11 14.94 29.35
N ILE A 314 -8.79 16.14 28.85
CA ILE A 314 -8.53 17.35 29.62
C ILE A 314 -9.19 18.53 28.90
N GLY A 315 -10.40 18.90 29.34
CA GLY A 315 -11.22 19.87 28.61
C GLY A 315 -11.48 19.38 27.19
N GLU A 316 -11.24 20.25 26.21
CA GLU A 316 -11.39 19.93 24.78
C GLU A 316 -10.20 19.15 24.18
N ARG A 317 -9.21 18.77 25.00
CA ARG A 317 -8.00 18.08 24.53
C ARG A 317 -7.92 16.66 25.06
N VAL A 318 -7.12 15.84 24.39
CA VAL A 318 -6.77 14.49 24.82
C VAL A 318 -5.25 14.37 24.93
N VAL A 319 -4.76 13.97 26.11
CA VAL A 319 -3.36 13.61 26.28
C VAL A 319 -3.20 12.16 25.88
N VAL A 320 -2.25 11.89 24.98
CA VAL A 320 -1.89 10.54 24.56
C VAL A 320 -0.44 10.28 24.94
N THR A 321 -0.18 9.22 25.70
CA THR A 321 1.18 8.77 26.04
C THR A 321 1.35 7.33 25.62
N THR A 322 2.28 7.08 24.70
CA THR A 322 2.36 5.78 24.02
C THR A 322 3.78 5.36 23.77
N ASP A 323 4.02 4.06 23.71
CA ASP A 323 5.30 3.48 23.30
C ASP A 323 5.30 3.00 21.84
N PHE A 324 4.28 3.35 21.04
CA PHE A 324 4.17 2.93 19.64
C PHE A 324 5.38 3.38 18.83
N GLY A 325 5.81 4.64 18.98
CA GLY A 325 7.04 5.16 18.37
C GLY A 325 6.87 5.71 16.94
N ALA A 326 5.99 6.68 16.73
CA ALA A 326 5.83 7.36 15.43
C ALA A 326 6.28 8.84 15.51
N PRO A 327 7.59 9.12 15.43
CA PRO A 327 8.10 10.49 15.60
C PRO A 327 7.58 11.48 14.52
N ASP A 328 7.15 10.96 13.37
CA ASP A 328 6.62 11.75 12.26
C ASP A 328 5.09 11.89 12.30
N ALA A 329 4.39 11.24 13.24
CA ALA A 329 2.94 11.36 13.37
C ALA A 329 2.59 12.79 13.78
N ARG A 330 1.65 13.40 13.05
CA ARG A 330 1.16 14.75 13.35
C ARG A 330 -0.29 14.67 13.76
N PHE A 331 -0.61 15.42 14.79
CA PHE A 331 -1.93 15.47 15.36
C PHE A 331 -2.46 16.91 15.35
N PRO A 332 -3.80 17.08 15.37
CA PRO A 332 -4.40 18.36 15.62
C PRO A 332 -4.14 18.82 17.07
N ASP A 333 -4.30 20.11 17.35
CA ASP A 333 -3.90 20.73 18.63
C ASP A 333 -4.70 20.18 19.83
N GLU A 334 -5.83 19.55 19.54
CA GLU A 334 -6.68 18.81 20.46
C GLU A 334 -6.01 17.53 20.97
N ILE A 335 -4.95 17.02 20.35
CA ILE A 335 -4.27 15.78 20.77
C ILE A 335 -2.82 16.07 21.19
N LEU A 336 -2.58 15.99 22.49
CA LEU A 336 -1.27 16.21 23.11
C LEU A 336 -0.49 14.89 23.20
N TYR A 337 0.15 14.53 22.08
CA TYR A 337 0.83 13.24 21.89
C TYR A 337 2.27 13.22 22.41
N GLU A 338 2.64 12.17 23.16
CA GLU A 338 4.02 11.89 23.59
C GLU A 338 4.38 10.42 23.36
N THR A 339 5.54 10.21 22.75
CA THR A 339 6.14 8.89 22.56
C THR A 339 7.16 8.57 23.65
N ARG A 340 7.13 7.32 24.12
CA ARG A 340 8.00 6.77 25.16
C ARG A 340 8.82 5.58 24.63
N PRO A 341 9.97 5.25 25.26
CA PRO A 341 10.72 4.04 24.95
C PRO A 341 9.91 2.76 25.18
N VAL A 342 10.15 1.75 24.36
CA VAL A 342 9.41 0.47 24.38
C VAL A 342 9.67 -0.32 25.67
N ASP A 343 10.88 -0.22 26.19
CA ASP A 343 11.35 -0.89 27.40
C ASP A 343 10.93 -0.16 28.69
N GLU A 344 10.23 0.97 28.59
CA GLU A 344 9.72 1.69 29.76
C GLU A 344 8.71 0.82 30.52
N ARG A 345 8.96 0.63 31.82
CA ARG A 345 8.12 -0.23 32.67
C ARG A 345 6.73 0.38 32.86
N PRO A 346 5.67 -0.44 32.97
CA PRO A 346 4.30 0.04 33.14
C PRO A 346 4.08 1.11 34.23
N PRO A 347 4.63 1.00 35.46
CA PRO A 347 4.45 2.03 36.48
C PRO A 347 5.06 3.38 36.09
N ALA A 348 6.21 3.37 35.40
CA ALA A 348 6.88 4.59 34.96
C ALA A 348 6.10 5.26 33.81
N LEU A 349 5.58 4.46 32.87
CA LEU A 349 4.72 4.95 31.80
C LEU A 349 3.44 5.60 32.36
N LEU A 350 2.79 4.94 33.33
CA LEU A 350 1.62 5.47 34.01
C LEU A 350 1.94 6.79 34.74
N ALA A 351 2.95 6.81 35.61
CA ALA A 351 3.30 8.00 36.38
C ALA A 351 3.61 9.22 35.48
N ARG A 352 4.24 9.00 34.32
CA ARG A 352 4.47 10.07 33.33
C ARG A 352 3.18 10.60 32.72
N HIS A 353 2.27 9.70 32.36
CA HIS A 353 0.96 10.08 31.84
C HIS A 353 0.18 10.87 32.88
N GLU A 354 0.19 10.43 34.15
CA GLU A 354 -0.48 11.09 35.26
C GLU A 354 0.06 12.48 35.54
N ALA A 355 1.39 12.66 35.49
CA ALA A 355 2.02 13.97 35.66
C ALA A 355 1.59 15.03 34.63
N ARG A 356 1.13 14.60 33.45
CA ARG A 356 0.65 15.47 32.37
C ARG A 356 -0.85 15.65 32.34
N THR A 357 -1.57 14.94 33.20
CA THR A 357 -3.03 14.84 33.18
C THR A 357 -3.68 15.42 34.43
N ALA A 358 -3.07 16.45 35.01
CA ALA A 358 -3.68 17.24 36.07
C ALA A 358 -4.99 17.87 35.57
N GLY A 359 -6.10 17.66 36.28
CA GLY A 359 -7.43 18.13 35.86
C GLY A 359 -8.11 17.26 34.80
N ARG A 360 -7.65 16.03 34.60
CA ARG A 360 -8.30 15.04 33.72
C ARG A 360 -9.77 14.82 34.07
N GLN A 361 -10.58 14.65 33.04
CA GLN A 361 -12.00 14.33 33.14
C GLN A 361 -12.20 12.82 33.09
N ARG A 362 -13.42 12.37 33.41
CA ARG A 362 -13.77 10.96 33.22
C ARG A 362 -13.84 10.64 31.73
N VAL A 363 -13.30 9.48 31.36
CA VAL A 363 -13.48 8.88 30.04
C VAL A 363 -14.94 8.49 29.88
N GLU A 364 -15.50 8.73 28.68
CA GLU A 364 -16.86 8.31 28.33
C GLU A 364 -17.08 6.81 28.49
N ASP A 365 -18.29 6.41 28.85
CA ASP A 365 -18.68 5.01 28.98
C ASP A 365 -19.93 4.71 28.14
N PRO A 366 -19.84 3.94 27.05
CA PRO A 366 -18.62 3.32 26.52
C PRO A 366 -17.68 4.33 25.81
N PRO A 367 -16.36 4.09 25.77
CA PRO A 367 -15.41 5.02 25.15
C PRO A 367 -15.31 4.92 23.62
N TRP A 368 -16.12 4.06 22.99
CA TRP A 368 -16.00 3.76 21.56
C TRP A 368 -16.32 4.96 20.66
N PRO A 369 -17.45 5.66 20.85
CA PRO A 369 -17.75 6.85 20.03
C PRO A 369 -16.69 7.93 20.16
N TRP A 370 -16.13 8.10 21.37
CA TRP A 370 -15.03 9.03 21.62
C TRP A 370 -13.76 8.66 20.84
N LEU A 371 -13.36 7.39 20.85
CA LEU A 371 -12.23 6.91 20.06
C LEU A 371 -12.45 7.07 18.54
N GLU A 372 -13.66 6.77 18.06
CA GLU A 372 -14.02 6.98 16.65
C GLU A 372 -13.94 8.46 16.26
N ALA A 373 -14.48 9.35 17.10
CA ALA A 373 -14.40 10.79 16.90
C ALA A 373 -12.95 11.28 16.84
N MET A 374 -12.07 10.77 17.71
CA MET A 374 -10.64 11.08 17.68
C MET A 374 -9.99 10.68 16.35
N VAL A 375 -10.28 9.47 15.86
CA VAL A 375 -9.75 8.99 14.56
C VAL A 375 -10.24 9.89 13.41
N ILE A 376 -11.53 10.24 13.42
CA ILE A 376 -12.12 11.14 12.41
C ILE A 376 -11.47 12.52 12.46
N VAL A 377 -11.25 13.07 13.65
CA VAL A 377 -10.59 14.38 13.83
C VAL A 377 -9.16 14.36 13.30
N VAL A 378 -8.38 13.30 13.59
CA VAL A 378 -7.04 13.12 13.00
C VAL A 378 -7.12 13.06 11.48
N LEU A 379 -8.05 12.29 10.93
CA LEU A 379 -8.24 12.19 9.48
C LEU A 379 -8.60 13.52 8.83
N GLN A 380 -9.52 14.28 9.43
CA GLN A 380 -9.91 15.61 8.95
C GLN A 380 -8.74 16.59 9.01
N PHE A 381 -7.94 16.54 10.08
CA PHE A 381 -6.73 17.35 10.20
C PHE A 381 -5.70 17.02 9.11
N LEU A 382 -5.46 15.73 8.89
CA LEU A 382 -4.58 15.26 7.83
C LEU A 382 -5.11 15.67 6.45
N ALA A 383 -6.44 15.64 6.23
CA ALA A 383 -7.06 16.08 4.98
C ALA A 383 -6.98 17.61 4.78
N ARG A 384 -7.24 18.44 5.79
CA ARG A 384 -7.25 19.91 5.70
C ARG A 384 -5.86 20.52 5.44
N LYS A 385 -4.77 19.86 5.88
CA LYS A 385 -3.40 20.26 5.53
C LYS A 385 -3.03 19.97 4.06
N HIS A 386 -3.94 19.37 3.30
CA HIS A 386 -3.86 19.20 1.87
C HIS A 386 -5.04 19.94 1.20
N PRO A 387 -4.97 21.27 0.98
CA PRO A 387 -5.88 21.87 0.02
C PRO A 387 -5.62 21.20 -1.34
N GLN A 388 -6.64 20.55 -1.89
CA GLN A 388 -6.68 20.29 -3.33
C GLN A 388 -6.48 21.64 -4.02
N PRO A 389 -5.63 21.78 -5.04
CA PRO A 389 -5.89 22.82 -6.03
C PRO A 389 -7.27 22.50 -6.59
N ALA A 390 -8.20 23.44 -6.44
CA ALA A 390 -9.48 23.38 -7.13
C ALA A 390 -9.19 23.11 -8.61
N ALA A 391 -9.50 21.90 -9.07
CA ALA A 391 -9.57 21.62 -10.48
C ALA A 391 -10.68 22.52 -11.02
N GLY A 392 -10.30 23.44 -11.90
CA GLY A 392 -11.22 24.37 -12.55
C GLY A 392 -12.40 23.61 -13.16
N LEU A 393 -13.54 23.70 -12.51
CA LEU A 393 -14.82 23.71 -13.22
C LEU A 393 -14.90 25.09 -13.84
N GLY A 394 -14.86 25.10 -15.17
CA GLY A 394 -14.92 26.32 -15.95
C GLY A 394 -16.10 27.18 -15.58
N ASP A 395 -15.90 28.48 -15.78
CA ASP A 395 -16.96 29.46 -15.95
C ASP A 395 -18.08 28.88 -16.82
N ALA A 396 -19.20 28.56 -16.20
CA ALA A 396 -20.50 28.58 -16.84
C ALA A 396 -21.57 28.75 -15.75
N ALA A 397 -22.35 29.82 -15.92
CA ALA A 397 -23.54 30.21 -15.18
C ALA A 397 -23.31 30.92 -13.83
N ALA A 398 -23.06 32.22 -13.93
CA ALA A 398 -23.49 33.17 -12.92
C ALA A 398 -25.00 32.97 -12.62
N PRO A 399 -25.42 32.90 -11.35
CA PRO A 399 -26.83 33.11 -11.02
C PRO A 399 -27.13 34.60 -11.16
N ALA A 400 -28.11 34.93 -12.00
CA ALA A 400 -28.66 36.27 -12.09
C ALA A 400 -29.10 36.73 -10.68
N ALA A 401 -28.60 37.89 -10.27
CA ALA A 401 -29.02 38.54 -9.04
C ALA A 401 -30.51 38.91 -9.11
N PRO A 402 -31.24 38.83 -7.98
CA PRO A 402 -32.61 39.31 -7.91
C PRO A 402 -32.60 40.84 -7.93
N GLU A 403 -33.33 41.42 -8.87
CA GLU A 403 -33.62 42.84 -8.94
C GLU A 403 -34.40 43.24 -7.68
N ALA A 404 -33.74 43.99 -6.79
CA ALA A 404 -34.38 44.61 -5.65
C ALA A 404 -35.04 45.91 -6.10
N ALA A 405 -36.34 46.01 -5.81
CA ALA A 405 -37.07 47.26 -5.82
C ALA A 405 -36.42 48.26 -4.85
N SER A 406 -36.16 49.47 -5.34
CA SER A 406 -36.09 50.67 -4.50
C SER A 406 -36.86 51.77 -5.21
N GLU A 407 -38.01 52.09 -4.64
CA GLU A 407 -38.70 53.37 -4.81
C GLU A 407 -37.71 54.52 -4.51
N ASP A 408 -37.67 55.51 -5.39
CA ASP A 408 -37.80 56.92 -5.02
C ASP A 408 -37.76 57.79 -6.31
N GLY A 409 -38.91 58.40 -6.63
CA GLY A 409 -38.95 59.59 -7.49
C GLY A 409 -38.33 60.80 -6.76
N PRO A 410 -38.10 61.95 -7.43
CA PRO A 410 -39.17 62.65 -8.15
C PRO A 410 -38.73 63.43 -9.42
N GLY A 411 -39.71 63.93 -10.17
CA GLY A 411 -39.58 65.15 -10.99
C GLY A 411 -39.69 64.95 -12.51
N GLY A 412 -40.88 65.18 -13.08
CA GLY A 412 -41.04 65.50 -14.51
C GLY A 412 -40.68 66.97 -14.82
N PRO A 413 -41.18 67.59 -15.91
CA PRO A 413 -41.63 67.05 -17.20
C PRO A 413 -41.03 67.83 -18.42
N ALA A 414 -41.63 67.63 -19.61
CA ALA A 414 -41.41 68.30 -20.91
C ALA A 414 -40.23 67.73 -21.73
N ALA A 415 -40.34 67.44 -23.03
CA ALA A 415 -41.23 67.92 -24.09
C ALA A 415 -41.47 66.83 -25.14
#